data_AF-A0ABD1WV90-F1
#
_entry.id   AF-A0ABD1WV90-F1
#
_cell.length_a   1.000
_cell.length_b   1.000
_cell.length_c   1.000
_cell.angle_alpha   90.00
_cell.angle_beta   90.00
_cell.angle_gamma   90.00
#
_symmetry.space_group_name_H-M   'P 1'
#
loop_
_entity.id
_entity.type
_entity.pdbx_description
1 polymer ?
#
loop_
_entity_poly.entity_id
_entity_poly.type
_entity_poly.pdbx_seq_one_letter_code
_entity_poly.pdbx_strand_id
1 'polypeptide(L)'
;MIFEGDRHEIDRYLHAVDEIQKSIESTTVSESSSSTLQIAMARLEDEFRNILLFHTSPVEKGSLIDPTNSSIHSASTSRTNSIEFNSKSNEEEFKEDSSGNIVIEGNVVKILEHQESNSSSAGSMYKSTSSIREIDLIPNDAIYDLRCIAERMIAAGYLRECIQVYWSVRKSAVDASFKRLGIEKLSIGDIQRLE
;
A
#
# COMPACT_ATOMS: atom_id res chain seq x y z
N MET A 1 0.19 -7.63 -19.17
CA MET A 1 -0.52 -7.99 -17.91
C MET A 1 -2.01 -7.76 -18.11
N ILE A 2 -2.95 -8.36 -17.36
CA ILE A 2 -4.39 -8.07 -17.62
C ILE A 2 -4.71 -6.60 -17.27
N PHE A 3 -3.95 -6.02 -16.33
CA PHE A 3 -4.02 -4.60 -15.97
C PHE A 3 -3.23 -3.65 -16.89
N GLU A 4 -2.63 -4.18 -17.96
CA GLU A 4 -2.09 -3.39 -19.08
C GLU A 4 -3.03 -3.34 -20.28
N GLY A 5 -4.14 -4.10 -20.22
CA GLY A 5 -5.13 -4.21 -21.28
C GLY A 5 -6.24 -3.16 -21.17
N ASP A 6 -7.41 -3.50 -21.71
CA ASP A 6 -8.60 -2.65 -21.65
C ASP A 6 -9.19 -2.62 -20.22
N ARG A 7 -9.59 -1.44 -19.74
CA ARG A 7 -10.29 -1.28 -18.44
C ARG A 7 -11.52 -2.17 -18.34
N HIS A 8 -12.22 -2.41 -19.45
CA HIS A 8 -13.36 -3.32 -19.47
C HIS A 8 -12.97 -4.78 -19.18
N GLU A 9 -11.76 -5.21 -19.53
CA GLU A 9 -11.27 -6.55 -19.22
C GLU A 9 -10.96 -6.71 -17.73
N ILE A 10 -10.35 -5.67 -17.14
CA ILE A 10 -10.10 -5.56 -15.70
C ILE A 10 -11.42 -5.63 -14.93
N ASP A 11 -12.39 -4.78 -15.29
CA ASP A 11 -13.69 -4.71 -14.61
C ASP A 11 -14.44 -6.04 -14.72
N ARG A 12 -14.40 -6.70 -15.89
CA ARG A 12 -14.98 -8.04 -16.06
C ARG A 12 -14.33 -9.08 -15.16
N TYR A 13 -13.00 -9.06 -15.04
CA TYR A 13 -12.28 -9.98 -14.16
C TYR A 13 -12.65 -9.74 -12.69
N LEU A 14 -12.64 -8.48 -12.25
CA LEU A 14 -12.98 -8.11 -10.88
C LEU A 14 -14.43 -8.48 -10.52
N HIS A 15 -15.38 -8.27 -11.44
CA HIS A 15 -16.75 -8.72 -11.26
C HIS A 15 -16.87 -10.25 -11.17
N ALA A 16 -16.09 -10.99 -11.95
CA ALA A 16 -16.08 -12.46 -11.87
C ALA A 16 -15.56 -12.93 -10.50
N VAL A 17 -14.59 -12.24 -9.91
CA VAL A 17 -14.11 -12.52 -8.55
C VAL A 17 -15.21 -12.29 -7.52
N ASP A 18 -15.96 -11.20 -7.62
CA ASP A 18 -17.07 -10.90 -6.69
C ASP A 18 -18.14 -12.00 -6.74
N GLU A 19 -18.48 -12.46 -7.94
CA GLU A 19 -19.45 -13.56 -8.13
C GLU A 19 -18.93 -14.89 -7.60
N ILE A 20 -17.63 -15.19 -7.72
CA ILE A 20 -17.01 -16.38 -7.10
C ILE A 20 -17.15 -16.32 -5.58
N GLN A 21 -16.81 -15.17 -4.97
CA GLN A 21 -16.91 -14.98 -3.51
C GLN A 21 -18.35 -15.16 -3.03
N LYS A 22 -19.30 -14.49 -3.68
CA LYS A 22 -20.73 -14.60 -3.36
C LYS A 22 -21.26 -16.03 -3.52
N SER A 23 -20.82 -16.74 -4.56
CA SER A 23 -21.19 -18.14 -4.77
C SER A 23 -20.68 -19.05 -3.66
N ILE A 24 -19.48 -18.80 -3.13
CA ILE A 24 -18.88 -19.54 -2.02
C ILE A 24 -19.64 -19.27 -0.72
N GLU A 25 -20.02 -18.02 -0.46
CA GLU A 25 -20.83 -17.67 0.72
C GLU A 25 -22.22 -18.31 0.70
N SER A 26 -22.82 -18.44 -0.48
CA SER A 26 -24.18 -19.00 -0.64
C SER A 26 -24.23 -20.53 -0.69
N THR A 27 -23.12 -21.22 -0.91
CA THR A 27 -23.08 -22.68 -1.10
C THR A 27 -22.19 -23.32 -0.04
N THR A 28 -22.79 -24.08 0.89
CA THR A 28 -22.06 -24.85 1.89
C THR A 28 -21.25 -25.96 1.21
N VAL A 29 -19.99 -25.64 0.88
CA VAL A 29 -18.87 -26.56 0.64
C VAL A 29 -18.90 -27.33 -0.69
N SER A 30 -18.37 -26.72 -1.75
CA SER A 30 -17.75 -27.45 -2.86
C SER A 30 -16.25 -27.12 -2.87
N GLU A 31 -15.39 -28.14 -2.80
CA GLU A 31 -13.92 -27.98 -2.79
C GLU A 31 -13.38 -27.26 -4.04
N SER A 32 -14.08 -27.37 -5.18
CA SER A 32 -13.69 -26.75 -6.45
C SER A 32 -13.88 -25.23 -6.49
N SER A 33 -14.84 -24.68 -5.74
CA SER A 33 -15.04 -23.23 -5.66
C SER A 33 -13.92 -22.58 -4.84
N SER A 34 -13.43 -23.28 -3.81
CA SER A 34 -12.29 -22.84 -2.99
C SER A 34 -11.00 -22.75 -3.80
N SER A 35 -10.71 -23.76 -4.64
CA SER A 35 -9.51 -23.73 -5.50
C SER A 35 -9.60 -22.64 -6.58
N THR A 36 -10.79 -22.37 -7.10
CA THR A 36 -11.00 -21.27 -8.07
C THR A 36 -10.75 -19.91 -7.43
N LEU A 37 -11.22 -19.70 -6.19
CA LEU A 37 -10.93 -18.47 -5.44
C LEU A 37 -9.43 -18.32 -5.20
N GLN A 38 -8.72 -19.38 -4.79
CA GLN A 38 -7.27 -19.35 -4.60
C GLN A 38 -6.52 -18.93 -5.87
N ILE A 39 -6.89 -19.49 -7.02
CA ILE A 39 -6.30 -19.11 -8.32
C ILE A 39 -6.58 -17.64 -8.64
N ALA A 40 -7.82 -17.19 -8.40
CA ALA A 40 -8.20 -15.81 -8.65
C ALA A 40 -7.42 -14.82 -7.76
N MET A 41 -7.24 -15.17 -6.48
CA MET A 41 -6.48 -14.37 -5.51
C MET A 41 -4.98 -14.35 -5.81
N ALA A 42 -4.38 -15.48 -6.18
CA ALA A 42 -2.98 -15.53 -6.62
C ALA A 42 -2.73 -14.62 -7.83
N ARG A 43 -3.68 -14.58 -8.77
CA ARG A 43 -3.60 -13.70 -9.93
C ARG A 43 -3.79 -12.22 -9.57
N LEU A 44 -4.69 -11.91 -8.63
CA LEU A 44 -4.82 -10.54 -8.10
C LEU A 44 -3.55 -10.09 -7.38
N GLU A 45 -2.90 -10.98 -6.64
CA GLU A 45 -1.62 -10.72 -5.98
C GLU A 45 -0.52 -10.34 -6.98
N ASP A 46 -0.38 -11.12 -8.06
CA ASP A 46 0.58 -10.85 -9.13
C ASP A 46 0.30 -9.49 -9.80
N GLU A 47 -0.96 -9.19 -10.11
CA GLU A 47 -1.33 -7.93 -10.75
C GLU A 47 -1.14 -6.73 -9.81
N PHE A 48 -1.46 -6.88 -8.52
CA PHE A 48 -1.19 -5.86 -7.50
C PHE A 48 0.31 -5.57 -7.38
N ARG A 49 1.14 -6.62 -7.36
CA ARG A 49 2.61 -6.50 -7.41
C ARG A 49 3.05 -5.76 -8.66
N ASN A 50 2.51 -6.12 -9.81
CA ASN A 50 2.90 -5.57 -11.10
C ASN A 50 2.60 -4.07 -11.22
N ILE A 51 1.39 -3.64 -10.84
CA ILE A 51 1.03 -2.21 -10.82
C ILE A 51 1.97 -1.44 -9.90
N LEU A 52 2.27 -1.99 -8.71
CA LEU A 52 3.23 -1.36 -7.80
C LEU A 52 4.63 -1.26 -8.40
N LEU A 53 5.15 -2.32 -9.02
CA LEU A 53 6.47 -2.32 -9.65
C LEU A 53 6.56 -1.32 -10.81
N PHE A 54 5.52 -1.25 -11.64
CA PHE A 54 5.51 -0.39 -12.81
C PHE A 54 5.48 1.09 -12.45
N HIS A 55 4.69 1.46 -11.43
CA HIS A 55 4.51 2.87 -11.06
C HIS A 55 5.43 3.34 -9.92
N THR A 56 6.01 2.44 -9.13
CA THR A 56 6.90 2.83 -8.03
C THR A 56 8.34 2.95 -8.52
N SER A 57 8.72 4.13 -9.00
CA SER A 57 10.14 4.47 -9.23
C SER A 57 10.73 5.19 -8.01
N PRO A 58 11.95 4.84 -7.54
CA PRO A 58 12.54 5.57 -6.43
C PRO A 58 12.78 7.06 -6.77
N VAL A 59 12.69 7.93 -5.78
CA VAL A 59 12.75 9.38 -5.94
C VAL A 59 14.16 9.82 -6.35
N GLU A 60 14.26 10.64 -7.40
CA GLU A 60 15.51 11.24 -7.83
C GLU A 60 15.71 12.65 -7.26
N LYS A 61 16.97 13.00 -6.98
CA LYS A 61 17.36 14.36 -6.53
C LYS A 61 16.86 15.45 -7.50
N GLY A 62 16.81 15.15 -8.80
CA GLY A 62 16.39 16.06 -9.86
C GLY A 62 14.89 16.39 -9.86
N SER A 63 14.04 15.44 -9.51
CA SER A 63 12.58 15.66 -9.44
C SER A 63 12.18 16.61 -8.30
N LEU A 64 13.01 16.67 -7.24
CA LEU A 64 12.78 17.56 -6.10
C LEU A 64 13.10 19.03 -6.39
N ILE A 65 13.93 19.31 -7.41
CA ILE A 65 14.39 20.68 -7.73
C ILE A 65 13.66 21.30 -8.92
N ASP A 66 12.93 20.50 -9.71
CA ASP A 66 12.26 20.98 -10.92
C ASP A 66 10.84 21.54 -10.61
N PRO A 67 10.60 22.85 -10.77
CA PRO A 67 9.30 23.46 -10.49
C PRO A 67 8.19 23.04 -11.46
N THR A 68 8.47 22.32 -12.55
CA THR A 68 7.45 21.90 -13.53
C THR A 68 6.77 20.56 -13.22
N ASN A 69 7.35 19.74 -12.34
CA ASN A 69 6.77 18.44 -11.94
C ASN A 69 5.82 18.54 -10.73
N SER A 70 5.64 19.72 -10.15
CA SER A 70 4.70 19.94 -9.07
C SER A 70 3.28 20.06 -9.61
N SER A 71 2.38 19.17 -9.21
CA SER A 71 0.96 19.42 -9.41
C SER A 71 0.50 20.51 -8.45
N ILE A 72 0.04 21.64 -9.01
CA ILE A 72 -0.72 22.65 -8.25
C ILE A 72 -2.15 22.12 -8.12
N HIS A 73 -2.35 21.03 -7.37
CA HIS A 73 -3.69 20.73 -6.89
C HIS A 73 -3.94 21.60 -5.66
N SER A 74 -4.49 22.79 -5.90
CA SER A 74 -5.23 23.49 -4.86
C SER A 74 -6.22 22.50 -4.26
N ALA A 75 -6.07 22.20 -2.96
CA ALA A 75 -6.89 21.24 -2.24
C ALA A 75 -8.38 21.55 -2.45
N SER A 76 -9.00 20.76 -3.31
CA SER A 76 -10.44 20.59 -3.48
C SER A 76 -10.69 19.14 -3.87
N THR A 77 -9.98 18.22 -3.22
CA THR A 77 -10.27 16.79 -3.28
C THR A 77 -11.39 16.52 -2.28
N SER A 78 -12.56 16.15 -2.81
CA SER A 78 -13.62 15.49 -2.06
C SER A 78 -12.98 14.38 -1.23
N ARG A 79 -13.13 14.46 0.09
CA ARG A 79 -12.62 13.49 1.06
C ARG A 79 -13.19 12.11 0.71
N THR A 80 -12.45 11.31 -0.05
CA THR A 80 -12.70 9.87 -0.14
C THR A 80 -12.31 9.31 1.22
N ASN A 81 -13.21 8.57 1.89
CA ASN A 81 -12.97 7.97 3.20
C ASN A 81 -11.60 7.29 3.27
N SER A 82 -10.63 8.00 3.82
CA SER A 82 -9.30 7.50 4.12
C SER A 82 -9.41 6.71 5.42
N ILE A 83 -9.04 5.44 5.39
CA ILE A 83 -8.85 4.66 6.61
C ILE A 83 -7.65 5.29 7.33
N GLU A 84 -7.93 6.12 8.34
CA GLU A 84 -6.88 6.71 9.18
C GLU A 84 -6.28 5.61 10.06
N PHE A 85 -5.04 5.23 9.77
CA PHE A 85 -4.24 4.35 10.61
C PHE A 85 -3.88 5.06 11.91
N ASN A 86 -4.68 4.83 12.97
CA ASN A 86 -4.31 5.21 14.32
C ASN A 86 -3.48 4.09 14.96
N SER A 87 -2.16 4.15 14.82
CA SER A 87 -1.25 3.31 15.60
C SER A 87 -1.28 3.75 17.05
N LYS A 88 -2.28 3.27 17.81
CA LYS A 88 -2.10 3.17 19.26
C LYS A 88 -1.04 2.10 19.50
N SER A 89 0.07 2.52 20.09
CA SER A 89 1.20 1.71 20.50
C SER A 89 0.76 0.56 21.40
N ASN A 90 0.37 -0.55 20.80
CA ASN A 90 0.57 -1.86 21.39
C ASN A 90 1.84 -2.39 20.74
N GLU A 91 2.79 -2.77 21.58
CA GLU A 91 4.15 -3.16 21.26
C GLU A 91 4.17 -4.54 20.58
N GLU A 92 3.43 -4.73 19.49
CA GLU A 92 3.57 -5.91 18.64
C GLU A 92 4.76 -5.68 17.71
N GLU A 93 5.90 -6.19 18.15
CA GLU A 93 7.21 -6.16 17.50
C GLU A 93 7.11 -6.79 16.09
N PHE A 94 7.14 -5.97 15.05
CA PHE A 94 7.33 -6.43 13.67
C PHE A 94 8.69 -7.11 13.56
N LYS A 95 8.73 -8.45 13.63
CA LYS A 95 9.97 -9.19 13.44
C LYS A 95 10.27 -9.31 11.96
N GLU A 96 11.35 -8.65 11.53
CA GLU A 96 11.96 -8.91 10.23
C GLU A 96 12.70 -10.25 10.29
N ASP A 97 12.42 -11.15 9.35
CA ASP A 97 13.28 -12.31 9.15
C ASP A 97 14.65 -11.86 8.57
N SER A 98 15.64 -12.76 8.56
CA SER A 98 16.96 -12.49 7.96
C SER A 98 16.91 -12.15 6.46
N SER A 99 15.73 -12.22 5.83
CA SER A 99 15.47 -11.88 4.43
C SER A 99 14.77 -10.53 4.27
N GLY A 100 14.43 -9.83 5.36
CA GLY A 100 13.75 -8.53 5.35
C GLY A 100 12.22 -8.60 5.15
N ASN A 101 11.63 -9.79 5.25
CA ASN A 101 10.18 -10.00 5.22
C ASN A 101 9.59 -9.82 6.63
N ILE A 102 8.41 -9.21 6.72
CA ILE A 102 7.68 -9.11 7.98
C ILE A 102 7.07 -10.47 8.32
N VAL A 103 7.44 -11.03 9.48
CA VAL A 103 6.71 -12.15 10.09
C VAL A 103 5.50 -11.57 10.82
N ILE A 104 4.33 -11.59 10.17
CA ILE A 104 3.07 -11.19 10.81
C ILE A 104 2.59 -12.35 11.70
N GLU A 105 3.05 -12.39 12.95
CA GLU A 105 2.46 -13.19 14.03
C GLU A 105 1.44 -12.32 14.78
N GLY A 106 0.17 -12.36 14.38
CA GLY A 106 -0.88 -11.59 15.05
C GLY A 106 -2.18 -11.45 14.25
N ASN A 107 -3.27 -11.15 14.96
CA ASN A 107 -4.61 -11.02 14.40
C ASN A 107 -4.80 -9.62 13.80
N VAL A 108 -4.43 -9.45 12.53
CA VAL A 108 -4.45 -8.16 11.78
C VAL A 108 -5.80 -7.44 11.82
N VAL A 109 -6.90 -8.19 12.00
CA VAL A 109 -8.28 -7.68 12.04
C VAL A 109 -8.49 -6.60 13.11
N LYS A 110 -7.76 -6.62 14.24
CA LYS A 110 -7.91 -5.61 15.31
C LYS A 110 -7.43 -4.19 14.93
N ILE A 111 -6.62 -4.04 13.88
CA ILE A 111 -6.09 -2.74 13.45
C ILE A 111 -7.18 -1.92 12.71
N LEU A 112 -8.20 -2.58 12.15
CA LEU A 112 -9.13 -1.98 11.19
C LEU A 112 -10.49 -1.55 11.79
N GLU A 113 -10.79 -1.87 13.05
CA GLU A 113 -12.15 -1.70 13.63
C GLU A 113 -12.34 -0.52 14.61
N HIS A 114 -11.51 0.53 14.60
CA HIS A 114 -11.73 1.68 15.51
C HIS A 114 -12.46 2.85 14.82
N GLN A 115 -13.68 3.11 15.30
CA GLN A 115 -14.63 4.13 14.88
C GLN A 115 -14.06 5.56 14.79
N GLU A 116 -14.57 6.28 13.79
CA GLU A 116 -14.46 7.73 13.58
C GLU A 116 -14.52 8.50 14.90
N SER A 117 -13.41 9.14 15.26
CA SER A 117 -13.35 10.07 16.39
C SER A 117 -12.75 11.39 15.91
N ASN A 118 -13.63 12.31 15.54
CA ASN A 118 -13.28 13.73 15.45
C ASN A 118 -12.70 14.19 16.78
N SER A 119 -11.39 14.43 16.86
CA SER A 119 -10.86 15.40 17.81
C SER A 119 -9.69 16.17 17.20
N SER A 120 -9.98 17.43 16.90
CA SER A 120 -9.04 18.48 16.57
C SER A 120 -8.10 18.75 17.74
N SER A 121 -6.84 18.29 17.64
CA SER A 121 -5.74 18.85 18.43
C SER A 121 -4.39 18.49 17.83
N ALA A 122 -4.06 19.07 16.66
CA ALA A 122 -2.68 19.10 16.21
C ALA A 122 -1.98 20.28 16.90
N GLY A 123 -1.38 19.97 18.06
CA GLY A 123 -0.45 20.86 18.73
C GLY A 123 0.66 21.31 17.78
N SER A 124 0.82 22.61 17.69
CA SER A 124 1.92 23.33 17.07
C SER A 124 3.30 22.72 17.40
N MET A 125 4.07 22.26 16.40
CA MET A 125 5.52 22.57 16.28
C MET A 125 6.18 22.15 14.95
N TYR A 126 5.75 22.68 13.80
CA TYR A 126 6.64 22.93 12.64
C TYR A 126 6.04 24.07 11.80
N LYS A 127 6.26 25.30 12.24
CA LYS A 127 5.77 26.50 11.54
C LYS A 127 6.77 26.91 10.46
N SER A 128 6.82 26.16 9.35
CA SER A 128 7.13 26.63 7.97
C SER A 128 7.53 25.45 7.10
N THR A 129 6.54 24.70 6.63
CA THR A 129 6.67 23.77 5.51
C THR A 129 6.08 24.35 4.22
N SER A 130 5.89 25.67 4.13
CA SER A 130 5.26 26.34 2.98
C SER A 130 6.00 26.15 1.64
N SER A 131 7.20 25.55 1.67
CA SER A 131 7.98 25.19 0.49
C SER A 131 8.12 23.66 0.27
N ILE A 132 7.51 22.83 1.13
CA ILE A 132 7.48 21.37 0.91
C ILE A 132 6.50 21.09 -0.22
N ARG A 133 7.03 20.53 -1.31
CA ARG A 133 6.24 20.12 -2.47
C ARG A 133 5.75 18.68 -2.26
N GLU A 134 4.47 18.45 -2.53
CA GLU A 134 3.93 17.10 -2.66
C GLU A 134 4.37 16.54 -4.02
N ILE A 135 4.85 15.30 -4.01
CA ILE A 135 5.22 14.55 -5.21
C ILE A 135 4.28 13.39 -5.29
N ASP A 136 3.54 13.30 -6.40
CA ASP A 136 2.76 12.12 -6.68
C ASP A 136 3.70 11.00 -7.14
N LEU A 137 3.79 9.95 -6.32
CA LEU A 137 4.70 8.82 -6.56
C LEU A 137 4.05 7.74 -7.42
N ILE A 138 2.72 7.74 -7.54
CA ILE A 138 1.94 6.74 -8.27
C ILE A 138 0.74 7.49 -8.89
N PRO A 139 0.54 7.43 -10.21
CA PRO A 139 -0.58 8.14 -10.84
C PRO A 139 -1.94 7.68 -10.28
N ASN A 140 -2.90 8.61 -10.25
CA ASN A 140 -4.22 8.38 -9.65
C ASN A 140 -4.94 7.15 -10.22
N ASP A 141 -4.81 6.88 -11.52
CA ASP A 141 -5.43 5.71 -12.18
C ASP A 141 -4.90 4.39 -11.61
N ALA A 142 -3.60 4.31 -11.33
CA ALA A 142 -2.98 3.14 -10.73
C ALA A 142 -3.38 2.99 -9.25
N ILE A 143 -3.54 4.09 -8.52
CA ILE A 143 -4.06 4.07 -7.14
C ILE A 143 -5.49 3.49 -7.11
N TYR A 144 -6.32 3.89 -8.07
CA TYR A 144 -7.68 3.35 -8.20
C TYR A 144 -7.64 1.83 -8.43
N ASP A 145 -6.82 1.34 -9.36
CA ASP A 145 -6.73 -0.09 -9.67
C ASP A 145 -6.18 -0.90 -8.48
N LEU A 146 -5.14 -0.40 -7.80
CA LEU A 146 -4.60 -0.99 -6.57
C LEU A 146 -5.67 -1.12 -5.49
N ARG A 147 -6.51 -0.08 -5.33
CA ARG A 147 -7.60 -0.09 -4.35
C ARG A 147 -8.64 -1.15 -4.71
N CYS A 148 -9.08 -1.22 -5.96
CA CYS A 148 -10.10 -2.18 -6.40
C CYS A 148 -9.64 -3.63 -6.22
N ILE A 149 -8.34 -3.91 -6.43
CA ILE A 149 -7.74 -5.22 -6.15
C ILE A 149 -7.69 -5.49 -4.65
N ALA A 150 -7.15 -4.54 -3.87
CA ALA A 150 -6.98 -4.70 -2.43
C ALA A 150 -8.31 -4.96 -1.71
N GLU A 151 -9.37 -4.22 -2.04
CA GLU A 151 -10.69 -4.43 -1.44
C GLU A 151 -11.20 -5.87 -1.63
N ARG A 152 -10.96 -6.48 -2.80
CA ARG A 152 -11.36 -7.87 -3.08
C ARG A 152 -10.48 -8.91 -2.42
N MET A 153 -9.17 -8.66 -2.33
CA MET A 153 -8.26 -9.53 -1.58
C MET A 153 -8.63 -9.54 -0.10
N ILE A 154 -8.93 -8.38 0.48
CA ILE A 154 -9.32 -8.24 1.89
C ILE A 154 -10.67 -8.93 2.15
N ALA A 155 -11.66 -8.72 1.28
CA ALA A 155 -12.96 -9.39 1.38
C ALA A 155 -12.84 -10.93 1.33
N ALA A 156 -11.91 -11.47 0.55
CA ALA A 156 -11.62 -12.91 0.49
C ALA A 156 -10.74 -13.44 1.65
N GLY A 157 -10.25 -12.59 2.55
CA GLY A 157 -9.37 -12.97 3.65
C GLY A 157 -7.86 -12.97 3.36
N TYR A 158 -7.44 -12.43 2.20
CA TYR A 158 -6.04 -12.37 1.75
C TYR A 158 -5.34 -11.05 2.14
N LEU A 159 -5.68 -10.50 3.32
CA LEU A 159 -5.13 -9.24 3.81
C LEU A 159 -3.62 -9.32 4.05
N ARG A 160 -3.12 -10.46 4.55
CA ARG A 160 -1.70 -10.64 4.87
C ARG A 160 -0.84 -10.61 3.61
N GLU A 161 -1.29 -11.32 2.58
CA GLU A 161 -0.68 -11.40 1.25
C GLU A 161 -0.67 -10.02 0.59
N CYS A 162 -1.80 -9.30 0.64
CA CYS A 162 -1.91 -7.93 0.13
C CYS A 162 -0.90 -6.98 0.80
N ILE A 163 -0.78 -7.02 2.14
CA ILE A 163 0.19 -6.21 2.89
C ILE A 163 1.62 -6.60 2.52
N GLN A 164 1.91 -7.90 2.44
CA GLN A 164 3.24 -8.42 2.15
C GLN A 164 3.73 -7.97 0.78
N VAL A 165 2.88 -8.02 -0.25
CA VAL A 165 3.22 -7.52 -1.58
C VAL A 165 3.50 -6.02 -1.54
N TYR A 166 2.58 -5.23 -0.97
CA TYR A 166 2.74 -3.78 -0.86
C TYR A 166 4.06 -3.41 -0.18
N TRP A 167 4.31 -4.01 0.99
CA TRP A 167 5.52 -3.80 1.77
C TRP A 167 6.76 -4.14 0.96
N SER A 168 6.82 -5.33 0.36
CA SER A 168 8.02 -5.81 -0.34
C SER A 168 8.43 -4.89 -1.48
N VAL A 169 7.46 -4.36 -2.25
CA VAL A 169 7.74 -3.49 -3.38
C VAL A 169 8.06 -2.06 -2.91
N ARG A 170 7.23 -1.50 -2.02
CA ARG A 170 7.37 -0.10 -1.58
C ARG A 170 8.60 0.10 -0.69
N LYS A 171 8.93 -0.85 0.19
CA LYS A 171 10.15 -0.80 1.02
C LYS A 171 11.39 -0.69 0.14
N SER A 172 11.52 -1.58 -0.84
CA SER A 172 12.65 -1.58 -1.77
C SER A 172 12.79 -0.24 -2.51
N ALA A 173 11.67 0.33 -2.96
CA ALA A 173 11.68 1.63 -3.60
C ALA A 173 12.00 2.80 -2.66
N VAL A 174 11.51 2.79 -1.42
CA VAL A 174 11.82 3.82 -0.44
C VAL A 174 13.30 3.75 -0.04
N ASP A 175 13.83 2.56 0.22
CA ASP A 175 15.25 2.34 0.53
C ASP A 175 16.15 2.82 -0.62
N ALA A 176 15.77 2.50 -1.86
CA ALA A 176 16.47 3.00 -3.04
C ALA A 176 16.38 4.52 -3.18
N SER A 177 15.25 5.13 -2.78
CA SER A 177 15.08 6.59 -2.76
C SER A 177 16.01 7.23 -1.74
N PHE A 178 16.06 6.72 -0.51
CA PHE A 178 16.96 7.20 0.54
C PHE A 178 18.43 7.12 0.11
N LYS A 179 18.84 5.97 -0.43
CA LYS A 179 20.18 5.80 -0.98
C LYS A 179 20.47 6.83 -2.08
N ARG A 180 19.53 7.05 -3.00
CA ARG A 180 19.67 8.06 -4.05
C ARG A 180 19.73 9.48 -3.52
N LEU A 181 19.05 9.79 -2.43
CA LEU A 181 19.11 11.09 -1.77
C LEU A 181 20.40 11.28 -0.94
N GLY A 182 21.14 10.20 -0.67
CA GLY A 182 22.34 10.22 0.19
C GLY A 182 22.02 10.05 1.68
N ILE A 183 20.82 9.54 1.98
CA ILE A 183 20.43 9.19 3.34
C ILE A 183 20.98 7.79 3.63
N GLU A 184 21.98 7.72 4.49
CA GLU A 184 22.62 6.47 4.91
C GLU A 184 21.97 5.91 6.18
N LYS A 185 21.77 4.60 6.21
CA LYS A 185 21.36 3.89 7.42
C LYS A 185 22.58 3.71 8.32
N LEU A 186 22.80 4.64 9.24
CA LEU A 186 23.89 4.54 10.21
C LEU A 186 23.51 3.58 11.33
N SER A 187 24.42 2.67 11.69
CA SER A 187 24.27 1.88 12.91
C SER A 187 24.66 2.71 14.13
N ILE A 188 24.19 2.33 15.33
CA ILE A 188 24.64 2.95 16.59
C ILE A 188 26.18 2.96 16.68
N GLY A 189 26.83 1.87 16.23
CA GLY A 189 28.29 1.77 16.24
C GLY A 189 28.98 2.70 15.24
N ASP A 190 28.35 3.01 14.11
CA ASP A 190 28.88 4.00 13.16
C ASP A 190 28.72 5.43 13.69
N ILE A 191 27.62 5.71 14.39
CA ILE A 191 27.39 7.00 15.05
C ILE A 191 28.44 7.23 16.15
N GLN A 192 28.69 6.22 16.99
CA GLN A 192 29.68 6.30 18.07
C GLN A 192 31.12 6.45 17.58
N ARG A 193 31.42 6.07 16.34
CA ARG A 193 32.75 6.17 15.73
C ARG A 193 32.97 7.49 14.98
N LEU A 194 31.91 8.30 14.86
CA LEU A 194 31.93 9.64 14.27
C LEU A 194 32.22 10.75 15.30
N GLU A 195 32.14 10.44 16.60
CA GLU A 195 32.53 11.30 17.72
C GLU A 195 34.05 11.23 17.98
#